data_AF-A0A1D6FQY7-F1
#
_entry.id   AF-A0A1D6FQY7-F1
#
_cell.length_a   1.000
_cell.length_b   1.000
_cell.length_c   1.000
_cell.angle_alpha   90.00
_cell.angle_beta   90.00
_cell.angle_gamma   90.00
#
_symmetry.space_group_name_H-M   'P 1'
#
loop_
_entity.id
_entity.type
_entity.pdbx_description
1 polymer ?
#
loop_
_entity_poly.entity_id
_entity_poly.type
_entity_poly.pdbx_seq_one_letter_code
_entity_poly.pdbx_strand_id
1 'polypeptide(L)'
;MVFYFKARPEAGDYTIFMGLDKYENEDLIKYGFPEDIWFHVDKMSSAHVYVRLNKGQSMDDMSEGLLEDCAQLVKANSIQGNKVNNIDVVYTPWYNLKKTPSMDVGQVGFHNPKLLQKDELELQCTTMLLPVHNHSSCALPGVQALAIVLLLVQPMQSRFALLKWKRGSMRL
;
A
#
# COMPACT_ATOMS: atom_id res chain seq x y z
N MET A 1 8.11 4.52 -10.25
CA MET A 1 7.57 3.16 -10.40
C MET A 1 6.35 3.02 -9.50
N VAL A 2 5.25 2.53 -10.06
CA VAL A 2 4.01 2.21 -9.32
C VAL A 2 3.92 0.70 -9.17
N PHE A 3 3.62 0.24 -7.96
CA PHE A 3 3.34 -1.16 -7.66
C PHE A 3 1.85 -1.44 -7.78
N TYR A 4 1.51 -2.63 -8.27
CA TYR A 4 0.13 -3.10 -8.40
C TYR A 4 -0.05 -4.39 -7.61
N PHE A 5 -1.15 -4.46 -6.89
CA PHE A 5 -1.57 -5.58 -6.08
C PHE A 5 -3.01 -5.94 -6.44
N LYS A 6 -3.34 -7.22 -6.37
CA LYS A 6 -4.72 -7.70 -6.42
C LYS A 6 -5.18 -7.96 -5.00
N ALA A 7 -6.37 -7.50 -4.67
CA ALA A 7 -7.00 -7.83 -3.40
C ALA A 7 -7.21 -9.34 -3.28
N ARG A 8 -7.39 -9.83 -2.04
CA ARG A 8 -7.74 -11.23 -1.81
C ARG A 8 -9.02 -11.61 -2.56
N PRO A 9 -9.14 -12.83 -3.13
CA PRO A 9 -10.35 -13.26 -3.82
C PRO A 9 -11.62 -13.17 -2.95
N GLU A 10 -11.46 -13.33 -1.64
CA GLU A 10 -12.51 -13.21 -0.63
C GLU A 10 -12.99 -11.76 -0.43
N ALA A 11 -12.09 -10.79 -0.61
CA ALA A 11 -12.38 -9.37 -0.48
C ALA A 11 -13.01 -8.78 -1.75
N GLY A 12 -12.75 -9.39 -2.92
CA GLY A 12 -13.28 -9.03 -4.23
C GLY A 12 -12.19 -8.80 -5.28
N ASP A 13 -12.58 -8.59 -6.54
CA ASP A 13 -11.62 -8.27 -7.63
C ASP A 13 -11.32 -6.76 -7.66
N TYR A 14 -10.53 -6.32 -6.67
CA TYR A 14 -10.06 -4.95 -6.59
C TYR A 14 -8.58 -4.85 -6.98
N THR A 15 -8.24 -3.73 -7.59
CA THR A 15 -6.86 -3.39 -7.92
C THR A 15 -6.37 -2.33 -6.96
N ILE A 16 -5.29 -2.65 -6.27
CA ILE A 16 -4.63 -1.77 -5.31
C ILE A 16 -3.31 -1.31 -5.94
N PHE A 17 -2.98 -0.03 -5.81
CA PHE A 17 -1.75 0.52 -6.34
C PHE A 17 -1.07 1.46 -5.36
N MET A 18 0.26 1.50 -5.42
CA MET A 18 1.10 2.21 -4.46
C MET A 18 2.31 2.80 -5.18
N GLY A 19 2.58 4.09 -4.97
CA GLY A 19 3.79 4.72 -5.48
C GLY A 19 5.03 4.24 -4.73
N LEU A 20 6.14 4.04 -5.44
CA LEU A 20 7.43 3.70 -4.82
C LEU A 20 7.93 4.82 -3.89
N ASP A 21 7.69 6.08 -4.27
CA ASP A 21 8.14 7.25 -3.54
C ASP A 21 7.16 8.42 -3.66
N LYS A 22 7.52 9.54 -3.03
CA LYS A 22 6.70 10.76 -2.99
C LYS A 22 6.46 11.39 -4.37
N TYR A 23 7.32 11.19 -5.36
CA TYR A 23 7.14 11.76 -6.69
C TYR A 23 6.09 10.97 -7.48
N GLU A 24 6.15 9.64 -7.38
CA GLU A 24 5.14 8.77 -7.98
C GLU A 24 3.76 8.96 -7.33
N ASN A 25 3.74 9.27 -6.03
CA ASN A 25 2.50 9.64 -5.35
C ASN A 25 1.87 10.92 -5.92
N GLU A 26 2.66 11.92 -6.33
CA GLU A 26 2.12 13.13 -6.98
C GLU A 26 1.47 12.79 -8.33
N ASP A 27 2.09 11.92 -9.13
CA ASP A 27 1.52 11.47 -10.39
C ASP A 27 0.23 10.65 -10.17
N LEU A 28 0.20 9.77 -9.16
CA LEU A 28 -1.01 9.02 -8.80
C LEU A 28 -2.16 9.95 -8.36
N ILE A 29 -1.85 11.02 -7.62
CA ILE A 29 -2.85 12.04 -7.28
C ILE A 29 -3.31 12.77 -8.54
N LYS A 30 -2.43 13.05 -9.49
CA LYS A 30 -2.80 13.80 -10.70
C LYS A 30 -3.70 13.01 -11.64
N TYR A 31 -3.50 11.70 -11.75
CA TYR A 31 -4.21 10.82 -12.69
C TYR A 31 -5.21 9.87 -12.02
N GLY A 32 -5.60 10.15 -10.78
CA GLY A 32 -6.60 9.35 -10.06
C GLY A 32 -8.01 9.51 -10.63
N PHE A 33 -8.84 8.53 -10.33
CA PHE A 33 -10.24 8.46 -10.77
C PHE A 33 -11.18 8.76 -9.59
N PRO A 34 -12.43 9.21 -9.85
CA PRO A 34 -13.42 9.42 -8.80
C PRO A 34 -13.71 8.18 -7.94
N GLU A 35 -13.54 6.99 -8.51
CA GLU A 35 -13.71 5.69 -7.84
C GLU A 35 -12.49 5.25 -7.02
N ASP A 36 -11.39 6.01 -7.05
CA ASP A 36 -10.19 5.69 -6.28
C ASP A 36 -10.35 6.16 -4.82
N ILE A 37 -10.09 5.26 -3.88
CA ILE A 37 -10.01 5.59 -2.45
C ILE A 37 -8.55 5.60 -2.04
N TRP A 38 -8.14 6.68 -1.38
CA TRP A 38 -6.77 6.90 -0.90
C TRP A 38 -6.62 6.53 0.56
N PHE A 39 -5.51 5.90 0.91
CA PHE A 39 -5.15 5.46 2.26
C PHE A 39 -3.78 5.97 2.69
N HIS A 40 -3.65 6.29 3.97
CA HIS A 40 -2.41 6.77 4.58
C HIS A 40 -2.41 6.58 6.11
N VAL A 41 -1.25 6.44 6.76
CA VAL A 41 -1.17 6.40 8.23
C VAL A 41 -1.45 7.80 8.81
N ASP A 42 -2.30 7.90 9.83
CA ASP A 42 -2.55 9.18 10.49
C ASP A 42 -1.26 9.70 11.16
N LYS A 43 -0.98 10.99 10.98
CA LYS A 43 0.13 11.72 11.63
C LYS A 43 1.56 11.18 11.37
N MET A 44 1.75 10.17 10.52
CA MET A 44 3.06 9.59 10.23
C MET A 44 3.33 9.56 8.73
N SER A 45 4.61 9.64 8.33
CA SER A 45 4.98 9.43 6.93
C SER A 45 4.78 7.97 6.53
N SER A 46 4.01 7.75 5.45
CA SER A 46 3.76 6.43 4.89
C SER A 46 3.62 6.50 3.36
N ALA A 47 3.61 5.34 2.71
CA ALA A 47 3.27 5.28 1.30
C ALA A 47 1.80 5.67 1.07
N HIS A 48 1.48 6.22 -0.11
CA HIS A 48 0.11 6.45 -0.52
C HIS A 48 -0.38 5.19 -1.22
N VAL A 49 -1.39 4.56 -0.65
CA VAL A 49 -2.05 3.39 -1.25
C VAL A 49 -3.40 3.84 -1.78
N TYR A 50 -3.75 3.31 -2.93
CA TYR A 50 -5.03 3.55 -3.56
C TYR A 50 -5.69 2.24 -3.91
N VAL A 51 -7.00 2.17 -3.77
CA VAL A 51 -7.82 1.07 -4.31
C VAL A 51 -8.83 1.65 -5.28
N ARG A 52 -8.98 0.99 -6.43
CA ARG A 52 -10.02 1.35 -7.40
C ARG A 52 -11.27 0.52 -7.15
N LEU A 53 -12.36 1.18 -6.78
CA LEU A 53 -13.66 0.55 -6.63
C LEU A 53 -14.34 0.31 -7.98
N ASN A 54 -15.35 -0.57 -8.01
CA ASN A 54 -16.17 -0.73 -9.19
C ASN A 54 -17.13 0.46 -9.35
N LYS A 55 -17.58 0.70 -10.58
CA LYS A 55 -18.50 1.80 -10.89
C LYS A 55 -19.77 1.71 -10.04
N GLY A 56 -20.07 2.78 -9.32
CA GLY A 56 -21.25 2.89 -8.47
C GLY A 56 -21.06 2.42 -7.03
N GLN A 57 -19.87 1.93 -6.66
CA GLN A 57 -19.50 1.67 -5.26
C GLN A 57 -18.92 2.91 -4.60
N SER A 58 -19.09 2.98 -3.28
CA SER A 58 -18.57 4.02 -2.41
C SER A 58 -17.61 3.45 -1.36
N MET A 59 -16.95 4.33 -0.59
CA MET A 59 -16.07 3.90 0.49
C MET A 59 -16.78 3.05 1.56
N ASP A 60 -18.09 3.23 1.71
CA ASP A 60 -18.91 2.50 2.69
C ASP A 60 -19.25 1.07 2.22
N ASP A 61 -19.05 0.75 0.94
CA ASP A 61 -19.30 -0.58 0.36
C ASP A 61 -18.06 -1.50 0.40
N MET A 62 -16.95 -1.04 0.96
CA MET A 62 -15.71 -1.81 1.05
C MET A 62 -15.85 -2.92 2.11
N SER A 63 -15.34 -4.11 1.78
CA SER A 63 -15.27 -5.22 2.75
C SER A 63 -14.17 -4.95 3.78
N GLU A 64 -14.39 -5.44 5.01
CA GLU A 64 -13.40 -5.35 6.10
C GLU A 64 -12.04 -5.94 5.68
N GLY A 65 -12.05 -7.06 4.95
CA GLY A 65 -10.81 -7.66 4.43
C GLY A 65 -10.06 -6.76 3.43
N LEU A 66 -10.76 -5.96 2.63
CA LEU A 66 -10.13 -5.00 1.71
C LEU A 66 -9.53 -3.81 2.46
N LEU A 67 -10.24 -3.31 3.47
CA LEU A 67 -9.77 -2.25 4.36
C LEU A 67 -8.51 -2.68 5.10
N GLU A 68 -8.52 -3.88 5.69
CA GLU A 68 -7.36 -4.50 6.33
C GLU A 68 -6.17 -4.62 5.38
N ASP A 69 -6.39 -5.13 4.17
CA ASP A 69 -5.33 -5.32 3.18
C ASP A 69 -4.65 -3.99 2.83
N CYS A 70 -5.44 -2.94 2.61
CA CYS A 70 -4.92 -1.60 2.32
C CYS A 70 -4.21 -1.01 3.53
N ALA A 71 -4.80 -1.10 4.72
CA ALA A 71 -4.25 -0.56 5.96
C ALA A 71 -2.91 -1.24 6.33
N GLN A 72 -2.82 -2.56 6.20
CA GLN A 72 -1.58 -3.32 6.40
C GLN A 72 -0.50 -2.92 5.39
N LEU A 73 -0.87 -2.71 4.12
CA LEU A 73 0.08 -2.30 3.09
C LEU A 73 0.66 -0.91 3.39
N VAL A 74 -0.17 0.06 3.78
CA VAL A 74 0.29 1.40 4.17
C VAL A 74 1.20 1.32 5.41
N LYS A 75 0.80 0.55 6.43
CA LYS A 75 1.59 0.33 7.66
C LYS A 75 2.96 -0.24 7.36
N ALA A 76 3.03 -1.32 6.58
CA ALA A 76 4.26 -2.01 6.22
C ALA A 76 5.23 -1.09 5.44
N ASN A 77 4.68 -0.12 4.71
CA ASN A 77 5.44 0.88 3.96
C ASN A 77 5.60 2.22 4.71
N SER A 78 5.36 2.24 6.03
CA SER A 78 5.67 3.37 6.91
C SER A 78 6.94 3.09 7.72
N ILE A 79 7.90 4.02 7.70
CA ILE A 79 9.17 3.88 8.44
C ILE A 79 8.93 3.84 9.96
N GLN A 80 7.97 4.65 10.43
CA GLN A 80 7.62 4.75 11.85
C GLN A 80 6.42 3.85 12.18
N GLY A 81 5.37 3.86 11.36
CA GLY A 81 4.14 3.11 11.60
C GLY A 81 4.35 1.59 11.68
N ASN A 82 5.31 1.04 10.92
CA ASN A 82 5.62 -0.39 10.98
C ASN A 82 6.22 -0.85 12.33
N LYS A 83 6.66 0.08 13.19
CA LYS A 83 7.22 -0.24 14.51
C LYS A 83 6.20 -0.08 15.63
N VAL A 84 5.02 0.45 15.33
CA VAL A 84 3.97 0.76 16.31
C VAL A 84 2.92 -0.34 16.26
N ASN A 85 2.49 -0.79 17.44
CA ASN A 85 1.51 -1.86 17.56
C ASN A 85 0.16 -1.43 16.99
N ASN A 86 -0.42 -0.35 17.53
CA ASN A 86 -1.70 0.18 17.06
C ASN A 86 -1.45 1.49 16.32
N ILE A 87 -1.97 1.58 15.10
CA ILE A 87 -1.91 2.82 14.32
C ILE A 87 -3.27 3.12 13.71
N ASP A 88 -3.59 4.40 13.63
CA ASP A 88 -4.77 4.86 12.91
C ASP A 88 -4.42 4.97 11.43
N VAL A 89 -5.25 4.39 10.57
CA VAL A 89 -5.18 4.58 9.12
C VAL A 89 -6.35 5.47 8.71
N VAL A 90 -6.03 6.53 7.98
CA VAL A 90 -7.00 7.42 7.38
C VAL A 90 -7.26 7.03 5.93
N TYR A 91 -8.51 7.12 5.51
CA TYR A 91 -8.88 6.97 4.11
C TYR A 91 -9.96 7.94 3.69
N THR A 92 -9.93 8.29 2.41
CA THR A 92 -10.86 9.24 1.82
C THR A 92 -10.92 9.05 0.30
N PRO A 93 -12.04 9.40 -0.35
CA PRO A 93 -12.12 9.38 -1.80
C PRO A 93 -11.11 10.34 -2.44
N TRP A 94 -10.57 9.97 -3.61
CA TRP A 94 -9.56 10.75 -4.32
C TRP A 94 -10.00 12.19 -4.61
N TYR A 95 -11.26 12.41 -4.95
CA TYR A 95 -11.80 13.76 -5.21
C TYR A 95 -11.77 14.69 -3.99
N ASN A 96 -11.63 14.15 -2.77
CA ASN A 96 -11.50 14.94 -1.55
C ASN A 96 -10.05 15.41 -1.31
N LEU A 97 -9.08 14.86 -2.03
CA LEU A 97 -7.67 15.25 -1.91
C LEU A 97 -7.46 16.63 -2.53
N LYS A 98 -6.83 17.51 -1.76
CA LYS A 98 -6.47 18.86 -2.18
C LYS A 98 -4.96 18.98 -2.26
N LYS A 99 -4.45 19.15 -3.47
CA LYS A 99 -3.04 19.52 -3.71
C LYS A 99 -2.95 20.96 -4.19
N THR A 100 -2.07 21.75 -3.59
CA THR A 100 -1.77 23.12 -4.05
C THR A 100 -0.29 23.25 -4.41
N PRO A 101 0.09 24.15 -5.33
CA PRO A 101 1.48 24.31 -5.76
C PRO A 101 2.44 24.75 -4.64
N SER A 102 1.91 25.34 -3.56
CA SER A 102 2.69 25.78 -2.40
C SER A 102 2.98 24.66 -1.39
N MET A 103 2.43 23.46 -1.59
CA MET A 103 2.63 22.33 -0.68
C MET A 103 3.84 21.50 -1.08
N ASP A 104 4.56 21.00 -0.09
CA ASP A 104 5.73 20.16 -0.30
C ASP A 104 5.37 18.86 -1.02
N VAL A 105 6.34 18.27 -1.72
CA VAL A 105 6.16 16.98 -2.42
C VAL A 105 5.80 15.88 -1.43
N GLY A 106 4.70 15.16 -1.68
CA GLY A 106 4.13 14.15 -0.79
C GLY A 106 3.14 14.71 0.23
N GLN A 107 3.06 16.03 0.41
CA GLN A 107 2.07 16.64 1.30
C GLN A 107 0.71 16.73 0.59
N VAL A 108 -0.35 16.26 1.24
CA VAL A 108 -1.72 16.28 0.73
C VAL A 108 -2.64 16.95 1.75
N GLY A 109 -3.55 17.78 1.27
CA GLY A 109 -4.60 18.40 2.08
C GLY A 109 -5.96 17.80 1.74
N PHE A 110 -7.00 18.28 2.40
CA PHE A 110 -8.36 17.78 2.18
C PHE A 110 -9.31 18.94 1.89
N HIS A 111 -10.27 18.71 1.00
CA HIS A 111 -11.35 19.67 0.73
C HIS A 111 -12.36 19.69 1.87
N ASN A 112 -12.79 18.52 2.34
CA ASN A 112 -13.72 18.36 3.43
C ASN A 112 -13.19 17.34 4.47
N PRO A 113 -12.88 17.78 5.70
CA PRO A 113 -12.39 16.88 6.75
C PRO A 113 -13.44 15.87 7.22
N LYS A 114 -14.74 16.07 6.90
CA LYS A 114 -15.81 15.12 7.28
C LYS A 114 -15.85 13.86 6.41
N LEU A 115 -15.19 13.88 5.25
CA LEU A 115 -15.08 12.72 4.35
C LEU A 115 -13.84 11.86 4.64
N LEU A 116 -13.11 12.18 5.69
CA LEU A 116 -12.06 11.32 6.22
C LEU A 116 -12.67 10.31 7.17
N GLN A 117 -12.50 9.04 6.85
CA GLN A 117 -12.75 7.94 7.76
C GLN A 117 -11.44 7.49 8.39
N LYS A 118 -11.54 6.91 9.60
CA LYS A 118 -10.42 6.44 10.40
C LYS A 118 -10.73 5.06 10.92
N ASP A 119 -9.84 4.13 10.63
CA ASP A 119 -9.88 2.79 11.21
C ASP A 119 -8.62 2.56 12.03
N GLU A 120 -8.80 2.08 13.27
CA GLU A 120 -7.68 1.66 14.13
C GLU A 120 -7.25 0.26 13.70
N LEU A 121 -5.98 0.13 13.31
CA LEU A 121 -5.41 -1.15 12.92
C LEU A 121 -4.53 -1.70 14.04
N GLU A 122 -5.00 -2.77 14.66
CA GLU A 122 -4.19 -3.58 15.59
C GLU A 122 -3.17 -4.44 14.83
N LEU A 123 -2.06 -4.76 15.50
CA LEU A 123 -1.00 -5.57 14.92
C LEU A 123 -1.43 -7.04 14.82
N GLN A 124 -2.05 -7.45 13.71
CA GLN A 124 -2.18 -8.86 13.35
C GLN A 124 -1.40 -9.16 12.06
N CYS A 125 -0.31 -9.90 12.22
CA CYS A 125 0.38 -10.61 11.13
C CYS A 125 -0.57 -11.72 10.64
N THR A 126 -0.84 -12.01 9.37
CA THR A 126 0.11 -12.65 8.42
C THR A 126 -0.57 -12.89 7.05
N THR A 127 -1.24 -11.91 6.44
CA THR A 127 -1.72 -12.08 5.04
C THR A 127 -1.37 -10.86 4.21
N MET A 128 -0.08 -10.69 3.93
CA MET A 128 0.39 -9.63 3.05
C MET A 128 -0.02 -9.92 1.61
N LEU A 129 -0.61 -8.94 0.93
CA LEU A 129 -0.86 -8.99 -0.51
C LEU A 129 0.45 -9.25 -1.26
N LEU A 130 0.44 -10.24 -2.16
CA LEU A 130 1.58 -10.49 -3.04
C LEU A 130 1.56 -9.49 -4.21
N PRO A 131 2.68 -8.81 -4.51
CA PRO A 131 2.76 -7.93 -5.67
C PRO A 131 2.57 -8.73 -6.94
N VAL A 132 1.68 -8.27 -7.82
CA VAL A 132 1.48 -8.90 -9.13
C VAL A 132 2.73 -8.59 -9.97
N HIS A 133 3.63 -9.56 -10.09
CA HIS A 133 4.74 -9.42 -11.02
C HIS A 133 4.16 -9.50 -12.44
N ASN A 134 4.43 -8.47 -13.25
CA ASN A 134 4.14 -8.47 -14.68
C ASN A 134 4.49 -9.84 -15.26
N HIS A 135 3.51 -10.50 -15.86
CA HIS A 135 3.68 -11.84 -16.42
C HIS A 135 4.87 -11.87 -17.38
N SER A 136 5.90 -12.59 -16.99
CA SER A 136 6.82 -13.29 -17.89
C SER A 136 7.28 -14.54 -17.16
N SER A 137 6.59 -15.63 -17.51
CA SER A 137 6.86 -17.06 -17.26
C SER A 137 7.51 -17.45 -15.93
N CYS A 138 6.82 -18.28 -15.15
CA CYS A 138 7.16 -19.70 -15.01
C CYS A 138 6.44 -20.28 -13.79
N ALA A 139 5.65 -21.31 -14.04
CA ALA A 139 5.16 -22.21 -13.01
C ALA A 139 6.33 -22.90 -12.31
N LEU A 140 6.24 -23.08 -10.98
CA LEU A 140 6.74 -24.29 -10.34
C LEU A 140 5.81 -24.72 -9.20
N PRO A 141 5.47 -26.01 -9.11
CA PRO A 141 4.68 -26.59 -8.03
C PRO A 141 5.59 -26.98 -6.84
N GLY A 142 5.04 -26.90 -5.64
CA GLY A 142 5.56 -27.63 -4.48
C GLY A 142 6.63 -26.90 -3.63
N VAL A 143 6.25 -26.68 -2.38
CA VAL A 143 7.13 -26.53 -1.20
C VAL A 143 8.09 -25.33 -1.21
N GLN A 144 7.64 -24.18 -0.69
CA GLN A 144 8.50 -23.21 0.03
C GLN A 144 7.67 -22.08 0.69
N ALA A 145 6.71 -22.42 1.55
CA ALA A 145 5.95 -21.42 2.30
C ALA A 145 6.73 -20.80 3.48
N LEU A 146 7.85 -21.38 3.93
CA LEU A 146 8.58 -20.89 5.12
C LEU A 146 9.73 -19.90 4.84
N ALA A 147 10.25 -19.82 3.61
CA ALA A 147 11.44 -19.01 3.33
C ALA A 147 11.15 -17.53 3.01
N ILE A 148 9.92 -17.19 2.63
CA ILE A 148 9.55 -15.81 2.24
C ILE A 148 9.15 -14.98 3.46
N VAL A 149 8.63 -15.60 4.52
CA VAL A 149 8.24 -14.90 5.77
C VAL A 149 9.44 -14.21 6.41
N LEU A 150 10.65 -14.79 6.36
CA LEU A 150 11.85 -14.19 6.94
C LEU A 150 12.38 -12.96 6.19
N LEU A 151 12.05 -12.80 4.90
CA LEU A 151 12.46 -11.63 4.11
C LEU A 151 11.49 -10.45 4.26
N LEU A 152 10.27 -10.70 4.73
CA LEU A 152 9.24 -9.67 4.80
C LEU A 152 9.28 -8.85 6.10
N VAL A 153 9.88 -9.38 7.17
CA VAL A 153 10.03 -8.68 8.46
C VAL A 153 11.17 -7.66 8.47
N GLN A 154 12.02 -7.61 7.43
CA GLN A 154 13.10 -6.62 7.36
C GLN A 154 12.64 -5.32 6.67
N PRO A 155 12.97 -4.14 7.25
CA PRO A 155 12.64 -2.85 6.67
C PRO A 155 13.21 -2.73 5.26
N MET A 156 12.50 -2.03 4.37
CA MET A 156 12.80 -1.95 2.92
C MET A 156 14.27 -1.57 2.62
N GLN A 157 14.93 -0.82 3.51
CA GLN A 157 16.36 -0.47 3.37
C GLN A 157 17.31 -1.68 3.54
N SER A 158 16.95 -2.67 4.36
CA SER A 158 17.74 -3.91 4.53
C SER A 158 17.56 -4.88 3.35
N ARG A 159 16.45 -4.79 2.62
CA ARG A 159 16.22 -5.62 1.42
C ARG A 159 17.18 -5.28 0.28
N PHE A 160 17.56 -4.01 0.13
CA PHE A 160 18.59 -3.59 -0.82
C PHE A 160 19.99 -4.12 -0.46
N ALA A 161 20.32 -4.21 0.83
CA ALA A 161 21.59 -4.77 1.30
C ALA A 161 21.66 -6.29 1.03
N LEU A 162 20.56 -7.02 1.27
CA LEU A 162 20.51 -8.46 1.03
C LEU A 162 20.49 -8.83 -0.47
N LEU A 163 19.84 -8.03 -1.32
CA LEU A 163 19.91 -8.18 -2.78
C LEU A 163 21.30 -7.86 -3.34
N LYS A 164 22.02 -6.88 -2.77
CA LYS A 164 23.42 -6.61 -3.12
C LYS A 164 24.36 -7.72 -2.67
N TRP A 165 24.15 -8.31 -1.48
CA TRP A 165 24.94 -9.45 -1.01
C TRP A 165 24.73 -10.71 -1.87
N LYS A 166 23.47 -11.04 -2.21
CA LYS A 166 23.17 -12.17 -3.10
C LYS A 166 23.73 -12.01 -4.52
N ARG A 167 23.85 -10.78 -5.04
CA ARG A 167 24.53 -10.53 -6.33
C ARG A 167 26.06 -10.55 -6.24
N GLY A 168 26.63 -10.28 -5.06
CA GLY A 168 28.08 -10.29 -4.84
C GLY A 168 28.67 -11.66 -4.48
N SER A 169 27.87 -12.60 -3.96
CA SER A 169 28.36 -13.91 -3.51
C SER A 169 28.31 -15.02 -4.58
N MET A 170 28.02 -14.66 -5.83
CA MET A 170 28.00 -15.59 -6.97
C MET A 170 29.19 -15.35 -7.91
N ARG A 171 30.37 -15.12 -7.32
CA ARG A 171 31.69 -15.27 -7.93
C ARG A 171 32.70 -15.62 -6.83
N LEU A 172 32.88 -16.91 -6.62
CA LEU A 172 34.15 -17.66 -6.56
C LEU A 172 33.82 -19.11 -6.19
#